data_AF-A0A7C1Q7E2-F1
#
_entry.id   AF-A0A7C1Q7E2-F1
#
_cell.length_a   1.000
_cell.length_b   1.000
_cell.length_c   1.000
_cell.angle_alpha   90.00
_cell.angle_beta   90.00
_cell.angle_gamma   90.00
#
_symmetry.space_group_name_H-M   'P 1'
#
loop_
_entity.id
_entity.type
_entity.pdbx_description
1 polymer ?
#
loop_
_entity_poly.entity_id
_entity_poly.type
_entity_poly.pdbx_seq_one_letter_code
_entity_poly.pdbx_strand_id
1 'polypeptide(L)'
;MTSITVYDGNTTIGVTKIYVEENGSGVFLDFGTNFTEHDKYFNKFLRLRQSRGIHDYIEMDFLPRIYNYRKDLIPSNYTVSGFKKLDVKAVLISHMHMDHFGDAGFFDKDLPVVASPITLALLKGMQDMYSGRVGSEIIYYTERALNGLT
;
A
#
# COMPACT_ATOMS: atom_id res chain seq x y z
N MET A 1 -8.04 -15.09 20.04
CA MET A 1 -7.06 -15.97 19.35
C MET A 1 -6.14 -15.07 18.55
N THR A 2 -4.83 -15.32 18.63
CA THR A 2 -3.82 -14.56 17.89
C THR A 2 -3.54 -15.27 16.56
N SER A 3 -3.47 -14.53 15.46
CA SER A 3 -3.15 -15.09 14.14
C SER A 3 -2.18 -14.21 13.37
N ILE A 4 -1.45 -14.83 12.45
CA ILE A 4 -0.52 -14.16 11.53
C ILE A 4 -0.93 -14.54 10.12
N THR A 5 -1.20 -13.54 9.28
CA THR A 5 -1.47 -13.72 7.85
C THR A 5 -0.36 -13.04 7.06
N VAL A 6 0.35 -13.81 6.24
CA VAL A 6 1.37 -13.28 5.33
C VAL A 6 0.71 -13.03 3.99
N TYR A 7 0.52 -11.76 3.66
CA TYR A 7 -0.08 -11.34 2.40
C TYR A 7 0.94 -11.28 1.26
N ASP A 8 2.20 -10.98 1.57
CA ASP A 8 3.30 -10.94 0.60
C ASP A 8 4.65 -11.04 1.35
N GLY A 9 5.74 -11.27 0.61
CA GLY A 9 7.10 -11.36 1.16
C GLY A 9 7.49 -12.74 1.70
N ASN A 10 6.67 -13.78 1.48
CA ASN A 10 6.98 -15.15 1.90
C ASN A 10 8.05 -15.85 1.03
N THR A 11 8.25 -15.35 -0.20
CA THR A 11 9.11 -15.97 -1.23
C THR A 11 9.95 -14.94 -1.99
N THR A 12 9.86 -13.67 -1.60
CA THR A 12 10.48 -12.54 -2.30
C THR A 12 11.18 -11.64 -1.30
N ILE A 13 12.35 -11.10 -1.67
CA ILE A 13 13.11 -10.17 -0.82
C ILE A 13 12.36 -8.83 -0.75
N GLY A 14 12.23 -8.31 0.46
CA GLY A 14 11.82 -6.94 0.72
C GLY A 14 10.32 -6.80 0.98
N VAL A 15 9.46 -7.39 0.15
CA VAL A 15 8.01 -7.16 0.00
C VAL A 15 7.12 -7.54 1.21
N THR A 16 7.48 -7.08 2.39
CA THR A 16 6.85 -7.53 3.63
C THR A 16 5.46 -6.92 3.74
N LYS A 17 4.45 -7.79 3.79
CA LYS A 17 3.06 -7.43 4.09
C LYS A 17 2.49 -8.47 5.06
N ILE A 18 2.68 -8.26 6.35
CA ILE A 18 2.26 -9.23 7.38
C ILE A 18 1.17 -8.60 8.25
N TYR A 19 0.02 -9.26 8.36
CA TYR A 19 -1.05 -8.85 9.24
C TYR A 19 -1.05 -9.70 10.51
N VAL A 20 -0.87 -9.06 11.66
CA VAL A 20 -0.93 -9.69 12.97
C VAL A 20 -2.24 -9.29 13.63
N GLU A 21 -3.09 -10.27 13.92
CA GLU A 21 -4.41 -10.06 14.49
C GLU A 21 -4.51 -10.67 15.88
N GLU A 22 -5.14 -9.94 16.80
CA GLU A 22 -5.54 -10.41 18.11
C GLU A 22 -6.96 -9.93 18.43
N ASN A 23 -7.83 -10.86 18.79
CA ASN A 23 -9.21 -10.57 19.20
C ASN A 23 -10.02 -9.77 18.15
N GLY A 24 -9.78 -10.04 16.87
CA GLY A 24 -10.52 -9.47 15.75
C GLY A 24 -10.02 -8.11 15.27
N SER A 25 -9.00 -7.53 15.93
CA SER A 25 -8.31 -6.32 15.51
C SER A 25 -6.84 -6.63 15.25
N GLY A 26 -6.19 -5.88 14.36
CA GLY A 26 -4.79 -6.16 14.04
C GLY A 26 -4.02 -4.97 13.52
N VAL A 27 -2.75 -5.22 13.25
CA VAL A 27 -1.82 -4.26 12.66
C VAL A 27 -1.10 -4.91 11.49
N PHE A 28 -0.72 -4.09 10.51
CA PHE A 28 0.23 -4.50 9.50
C PHE A 28 1.66 -4.23 9.96
N LEU A 29 2.55 -5.17 9.69
CA LEU A 29 4.00 -4.99 9.76
C LEU A 29 4.50 -4.82 8.32
N ASP A 30 4.97 -3.62 8.03
CA ASP A 30 5.32 -3.13 6.71
C ASP A 30 4.18 -3.23 5.68
N PHE A 31 4.34 -2.51 4.58
CA PHE A 31 3.47 -2.62 3.42
C PHE A 31 4.23 -2.22 2.14
N GLY A 32 5.13 -3.10 1.75
CA GLY A 32 6.14 -2.86 0.73
C GLY A 32 5.73 -3.07 -0.72
N THR A 33 6.37 -2.33 -1.63
CA THR A 33 6.25 -2.58 -3.08
C THR A 33 6.98 -3.85 -3.51
N ASN A 34 6.30 -4.68 -4.31
CA ASN A 34 6.90 -5.88 -4.90
C ASN A 34 7.74 -5.56 -6.14
N PHE A 35 9.01 -5.20 -5.97
CA PHE A 35 9.89 -4.88 -7.10
C PHE A 35 10.16 -6.08 -8.02
N THR A 36 10.26 -7.30 -7.46
CA THR A 36 10.51 -8.50 -8.25
C THR A 36 9.36 -8.81 -9.19
N GLU A 37 8.11 -8.76 -8.71
CA GLU A 37 6.94 -8.91 -9.58
C GLU A 37 6.79 -7.72 -10.53
N HIS A 38 7.05 -6.50 -10.04
CA HIS A 38 6.95 -5.29 -10.86
C HIS A 38 7.89 -5.35 -12.08
N ASP A 39 9.13 -5.77 -11.89
CA ASP A 39 10.17 -5.77 -12.92
C ASP A 39 9.98 -6.89 -13.97
N LYS A 40 9.09 -7.86 -13.74
CA LYS A 40 8.68 -8.84 -14.76
C LYS A 40 7.89 -8.22 -15.90
N TYR A 41 7.08 -7.22 -15.59
CA TYR A 41 6.09 -6.63 -16.52
C TYR A 41 6.41 -5.19 -16.88
N PHE A 42 7.00 -4.45 -15.95
CA PHE A 42 7.28 -3.03 -16.08
C PHE A 42 8.77 -2.78 -16.16
N ASN A 43 9.12 -1.79 -16.96
CA ASN A 43 10.50 -1.37 -17.15
C ASN A 43 10.53 0.15 -17.34
N LYS A 44 11.63 0.68 -17.89
CA LYS A 44 11.75 2.13 -18.11
C LYS A 44 10.62 2.73 -18.98
N PHE A 45 10.00 1.93 -19.86
CA PHE A 45 9.02 2.36 -20.86
C PHE A 45 7.58 1.95 -20.52
N LEU A 46 7.39 0.85 -19.79
CA LEU A 46 6.07 0.37 -19.38
C LEU A 46 5.82 0.70 -17.90
N ARG A 47 4.68 1.30 -17.60
CA ARG A 47 4.26 1.67 -16.24
C ARG A 47 2.80 1.31 -16.01
N LEU A 48 2.45 1.10 -14.75
CA LEU A 48 1.05 0.98 -14.31
C LEU A 48 0.26 2.22 -14.73
N ARG A 49 -0.99 1.99 -15.19
CA ARG A 49 -1.85 3.07 -15.69
C ARG A 49 -2.29 3.91 -14.50
N GLN A 50 -1.78 5.12 -14.40
CA GLN A 50 -2.11 6.04 -13.31
C GLN A 50 -3.63 6.36 -13.28
N SER A 51 -4.27 6.36 -14.44
CA SER A 51 -5.72 6.54 -14.59
C SER A 51 -6.56 5.34 -14.13
N ARG A 52 -5.94 4.25 -13.66
CA ARG A 52 -6.66 3.05 -13.18
C ARG A 52 -6.59 2.89 -11.66
N GLY A 53 -6.02 3.85 -10.93
CA GLY A 53 -6.02 3.84 -9.47
C GLY A 53 -5.50 2.51 -8.91
N ILE A 54 -6.24 1.88 -7.99
CA ILE A 54 -5.86 0.58 -7.40
C ILE A 54 -6.07 -0.62 -8.32
N HIS A 55 -6.81 -0.49 -9.43
CA HIS A 55 -7.24 -1.63 -10.25
C HIS A 55 -6.05 -2.49 -10.70
N ASP A 56 -5.06 -1.87 -11.35
CA ASP A 56 -3.92 -2.62 -11.89
C ASP A 56 -3.06 -3.21 -10.77
N TYR A 57 -3.01 -2.55 -9.61
CA TYR A 57 -2.28 -3.04 -8.45
C TYR A 57 -2.93 -4.30 -7.84
N ILE A 58 -4.25 -4.36 -7.83
CA ILE A 58 -4.98 -5.52 -7.32
C ILE A 58 -4.97 -6.67 -8.35
N GLU A 59 -5.22 -6.38 -9.63
CA GLU A 59 -5.29 -7.44 -10.66
C GLU A 59 -3.93 -8.04 -11.02
N MET A 60 -2.83 -7.36 -10.67
CA MET A 60 -1.46 -7.86 -10.81
C MET A 60 -0.88 -8.34 -9.46
N ASP A 61 -1.71 -8.51 -8.44
CA ASP A 61 -1.33 -9.02 -7.10
C ASP A 61 -0.22 -8.20 -6.39
N PHE A 62 -0.02 -6.93 -6.74
CA PHE A 62 0.84 -6.01 -5.98
C PHE A 62 0.20 -5.61 -4.65
N LEU A 63 -1.14 -5.50 -4.64
CA LEU A 63 -1.95 -5.22 -3.47
C LEU A 63 -2.83 -6.42 -3.10
N PRO A 64 -2.90 -6.77 -1.81
CA PRO A 64 -3.88 -7.75 -1.32
C PRO A 64 -5.34 -7.37 -1.65
N ARG A 65 -6.19 -8.37 -1.89
CA ARG A 65 -7.64 -8.17 -2.10
C ARG A 65 -8.39 -7.91 -0.78
N ILE A 66 -8.11 -6.78 -0.13
CA ILE A 66 -8.75 -6.29 1.10
C ILE A 66 -9.46 -4.94 0.89
N TYR A 67 -10.45 -4.63 1.71
CA TYR A 67 -11.28 -3.42 1.55
C TYR A 67 -10.73 -2.17 2.28
N ASN A 68 -9.46 -2.17 2.67
CA ASN A 68 -8.88 -1.16 3.57
C ASN A 68 -8.24 0.03 2.83
N TYR A 69 -8.48 0.17 1.54
CA TYR A 69 -7.84 1.19 0.69
C TYR A 69 -8.64 2.48 0.56
N ARG A 70 -7.96 3.57 0.18
CA ARG A 70 -8.58 4.86 -0.05
C ARG A 70 -9.62 4.78 -1.17
N LYS A 71 -10.79 5.37 -0.92
CA LYS A 71 -11.91 5.36 -1.85
C LYS A 71 -11.68 6.20 -3.10
N ASP A 72 -10.89 7.26 -2.99
CA ASP A 72 -10.54 8.15 -4.12
C ASP A 72 -9.64 7.47 -5.16
N LEU A 73 -9.06 6.32 -4.81
CA LEU A 73 -8.23 5.51 -5.69
C LEU A 73 -9.00 4.37 -6.37
N ILE A 74 -10.30 4.20 -6.08
CA ILE A 74 -11.14 3.15 -6.68
C ILE A 74 -11.81 3.73 -7.94
N PRO A 75 -11.48 3.24 -9.15
CA PRO A 75 -12.15 3.68 -10.37
C PRO A 75 -13.65 3.40 -10.35
N SER A 76 -14.45 4.24 -10.99
CA SER A 76 -15.91 4.10 -10.98
C SER A 76 -16.41 2.82 -11.65
N ASN A 77 -15.62 2.24 -12.56
CA ASN A 77 -15.91 0.98 -13.23
C ASN A 77 -15.22 -0.24 -12.60
N TYR A 78 -14.66 -0.11 -11.39
CA TYR A 78 -14.04 -1.20 -10.66
C TYR A 78 -14.77 -1.46 -9.35
N THR A 79 -15.03 -2.73 -9.04
CA THR A 79 -15.70 -3.13 -7.80
C THR A 79 -14.76 -3.87 -6.87
N VAL A 80 -14.82 -3.49 -5.59
CA VAL A 80 -14.10 -4.13 -4.48
C VAL A 80 -15.05 -4.73 -3.45
N SER A 81 -16.35 -4.84 -3.77
CA SER A 81 -17.41 -5.22 -2.84
C SER A 81 -17.30 -6.63 -2.25
N GLY A 82 -16.49 -7.50 -2.87
CA GLY A 82 -16.21 -8.85 -2.38
C GLY A 82 -14.96 -8.96 -1.49
N PHE A 83 -14.21 -7.86 -1.30
CA PHE A 83 -12.95 -7.92 -0.56
C PHE A 83 -13.20 -7.99 0.94
N LYS A 84 -12.43 -8.82 1.64
CA LYS A 84 -12.50 -8.92 3.10
C LYS A 84 -12.08 -7.58 3.69
N LYS A 85 -12.93 -7.00 4.55
CA LYS A 85 -12.54 -5.86 5.37
C LYS A 85 -11.84 -6.36 6.63
N LEU A 86 -10.61 -5.89 6.85
CA LEU A 86 -9.87 -6.15 8.08
C LEU A 86 -10.08 -5.00 9.07
N ASP A 87 -10.06 -5.30 10.37
CA ASP A 87 -10.05 -4.27 11.41
C ASP A 87 -8.61 -3.85 11.74
N VAL A 88 -8.02 -3.11 10.81
CA VAL A 88 -6.63 -2.63 10.90
C VAL A 88 -6.59 -1.38 11.77
N LYS A 89 -5.74 -1.40 12.80
CA LYS A 89 -5.54 -0.30 13.74
C LYS A 89 -4.37 0.59 13.39
N ALA A 90 -3.35 0.05 12.74
CA ALA A 90 -2.18 0.78 12.28
C ALA A 90 -1.38 -0.03 11.25
N VAL A 91 -0.51 0.67 10.52
CA VAL A 91 0.59 0.10 9.74
C VAL A 91 1.89 0.50 10.41
N LEU A 92 2.69 -0.49 10.82
CA LEU A 92 3.98 -0.28 11.47
C LEU A 92 5.06 -0.41 10.40
N ILE A 93 5.79 0.67 10.14
CA ILE A 93 6.87 0.69 9.15
C ILE A 93 8.20 0.51 9.86
N SER A 94 8.92 -0.56 9.52
CA SER A 94 10.20 -0.90 10.12
C SER A 94 11.27 0.13 9.77
N HIS A 95 11.42 0.47 8.48
CA HIS A 95 12.40 1.44 8.00
C HIS A 95 12.07 2.01 6.60
N MET A 96 12.87 3.00 6.18
CA MET A 96 12.70 3.75 4.94
C MET A 96 13.36 3.01 3.77
N HIS A 97 12.78 1.89 3.33
CA HIS A 97 13.04 1.39 1.99
C HIS A 97 11.70 1.05 1.34
N MET A 98 11.59 1.23 0.03
CA MET A 98 10.31 1.16 -0.69
C MET A 98 9.67 -0.23 -0.63
N ASP A 99 10.47 -1.26 -0.46
CA ASP A 99 10.04 -2.64 -0.21
C ASP A 99 9.46 -2.83 1.19
N HIS A 100 9.47 -1.82 2.07
CA HIS A 100 8.82 -1.85 3.38
C HIS A 100 7.62 -0.89 3.50
N PHE A 101 7.56 0.17 2.68
CA PHE A 101 6.50 1.18 2.80
C PHE A 101 5.80 1.54 1.50
N GLY A 102 6.35 1.13 0.36
CA GLY A 102 6.04 1.72 -0.95
C GLY A 102 4.60 1.56 -1.44
N ASP A 103 3.82 0.69 -0.78
CA ASP A 103 2.40 0.50 -1.05
C ASP A 103 1.50 0.97 0.12
N ALA A 104 2.07 1.44 1.24
CA ALA A 104 1.30 1.79 2.44
C ALA A 104 0.36 2.99 2.23
N GLY A 105 0.71 3.92 1.34
CA GLY A 105 -0.10 5.09 0.96
C GLY A 105 -1.41 4.74 0.22
N PHE A 106 -1.63 3.47 -0.10
CA PHE A 106 -2.93 2.99 -0.60
C PHE A 106 -3.97 2.82 0.50
N PHE A 107 -3.57 2.63 1.76
CA PHE A 107 -4.52 2.48 2.87
C PHE A 107 -5.34 3.75 3.07
N ASP A 108 -6.56 3.58 3.59
CA ASP A 108 -7.42 4.70 3.98
C ASP A 108 -6.64 5.71 4.84
N LYS A 109 -6.84 7.00 4.53
CA LYS A 109 -6.15 8.14 5.14
C LYS A 109 -6.32 8.23 6.66
N ASP A 110 -7.36 7.60 7.20
CA ASP A 110 -7.64 7.61 8.65
C ASP A 110 -6.85 6.51 9.38
N LEU A 111 -6.12 5.65 8.66
CA LEU A 111 -5.29 4.59 9.23
C LEU A 111 -3.93 5.15 9.72
N PRO A 112 -3.61 5.06 11.02
CA PRO A 112 -2.33 5.52 11.54
C PRO A 112 -1.13 4.76 10.94
N VAL A 113 -0.10 5.51 10.55
CA VAL A 113 1.21 4.96 10.24
C VAL A 113 2.15 5.23 11.41
N VAL A 114 2.75 4.16 11.93
CA VAL A 114 3.63 4.20 13.10
C VAL A 114 5.03 3.75 12.68
N ALA A 115 6.04 4.57 12.98
CA ALA A 115 7.43 4.21 12.74
C ALA A 115 8.33 4.95 13.74
N SER A 116 9.63 4.66 13.72
CA SER A 116 10.59 5.45 14.48
C SER A 116 10.61 6.92 14.01
N PRO A 117 10.97 7.89 14.88
CA PRO A 117 11.07 9.29 14.49
C PRO A 117 12.02 9.52 13.29
N ILE A 118 13.13 8.77 13.24
CA ILE A 118 14.08 8.86 12.12
C ILE A 118 13.48 8.31 10.82
N THR A 119 12.74 7.19 10.88
CA THR A 119 12.03 6.64 9.71
C THR A 119 11.02 7.66 9.17
N LEU A 120 10.19 8.25 10.04
CA LEU A 120 9.18 9.24 9.62
C LEU A 120 9.83 10.51 9.03
N ALA A 121 10.90 11.01 9.63
CA ALA A 121 11.63 12.17 9.11
C ALA A 121 12.21 11.91 7.72
N LEU A 122 12.77 10.72 7.50
CA LEU A 122 13.31 10.30 6.21
C LEU A 122 12.21 10.09 5.17
N LEU A 123 11.10 9.45 5.52
CA LEU A 123 9.95 9.29 4.63
C LEU A 123 9.38 10.64 4.18
N LYS A 124 9.27 11.60 5.11
CA LYS A 124 8.87 12.96 4.78
C LYS A 124 9.86 13.61 3.82
N GLY A 125 11.17 13.52 4.12
CA GLY A 125 12.21 14.06 3.25
C GLY A 125 12.15 13.48 1.82
N MET A 126 11.98 12.16 1.69
CA MET A 126 11.78 11.52 0.39
C MET A 126 10.56 12.08 -0.34
N GLN A 127 9.43 12.16 0.36
CA GLN A 127 8.17 12.59 -0.24
C GLN A 127 8.22 14.07 -0.65
N ASP A 128 8.92 14.91 0.11
CA ASP A 128 9.14 16.33 -0.23
C ASP A 128 10.03 16.52 -1.47
N MET A 129 10.95 15.58 -1.71
CA MET A 129 11.91 15.66 -2.81
C MET A 129 11.42 15.06 -4.13
N TYR A 130 10.48 14.12 -4.08
CA TYR A 130 10.02 13.38 -5.25
C TYR A 130 8.52 13.56 -5.47
N SER A 131 8.08 13.65 -6.73
CA SER A 131 6.66 13.47 -7.05
C SER A 131 6.28 12.02 -6.69
N GLY A 132 5.60 11.88 -5.56
CA GLY A 132 5.28 10.58 -4.97
C GLY A 132 4.48 9.69 -5.91
N ARG A 133 4.81 8.39 -5.93
CA ARG A 133 3.87 7.37 -6.42
C ARG A 133 2.71 7.30 -5.45
N VAL A 134 1.51 6.96 -5.92
CA VAL A 134 0.30 6.83 -5.09
C VAL A 134 0.56 6.03 -3.81
N GLY A 135 1.19 4.87 -3.91
CA GLY A 135 1.49 4.02 -2.76
C GLY A 135 2.54 4.57 -1.77
N SER A 136 3.32 5.58 -2.16
CA SER A 136 4.34 6.20 -1.32
C SER A 136 3.88 7.48 -0.61
N GLU A 137 2.61 7.88 -0.78
CA GLU A 137 2.00 9.03 -0.09
C GLU A 137 1.66 8.68 1.36
N ILE A 138 2.67 8.63 2.24
CA ILE A 138 2.51 8.22 3.64
C ILE A 138 2.32 9.42 4.59
N ILE A 139 3.10 10.48 4.40
CA ILE A 139 3.15 11.60 5.36
C ILE A 139 2.03 12.59 5.09
N TYR A 140 1.79 12.85 3.81
CA TYR A 140 0.67 13.62 3.30
C TYR A 140 0.19 12.95 2.00
N TYR A 141 -1.01 13.27 1.55
CA TYR A 141 -1.54 12.73 0.31
C TYR A 141 -2.29 13.79 -0.46
N THR A 142 -2.43 13.56 -1.77
CA THR A 142 -3.33 14.36 -2.61
C THR A 142 -4.55 13.53 -2.92
N GLU A 143 -5.74 14.05 -2.60
CA GLU A 143 -7.01 13.43 -2.98
C GLU A 143 -7.16 13.49 -4.50
N ARG A 144 -7.52 12.35 -5.11
CA ARG A 144 -7.64 12.23 -6.56
C ARG A 144 -9.11 12.31 -6.96
N ALA A 145 -9.44 13.23 -7.86
CA ALA A 145 -10.79 13.34 -8.39
C ALA A 145 -11.15 12.09 -9.20
N LEU A 146 -12.30 11.48 -8.89
CA LEU A 146 -12.83 10.28 -9.58
C LEU A 146 -12.99 10.50 -11.11
N ASN A 147 -13.08 11.75 -11.55
CA ASN A 147 -13.34 12.14 -12.95
C ASN A 147 -12.20 11.80 -13.93
N GLY A 148 -11.03 11.35 -13.46
CA GLY A 148 -9.93 10.87 -14.29
C GLY A 148 -9.72 9.35 -14.28
N LEU A 149 -10.53 8.61 -13.50
CA LEU A 149 -10.40 7.16 -13.31
C LEU A 149 -11.56 6.42 -14.00
N THR A 150 -11.56 6.45 -15.34
CA THR A 150 -12.52 5.69 -16.18
C THR A 150 -12.08 4.26 -16.45
#